data_AF-A0A7C6W686-F1
#
_entry.id   AF-A0A7C6W686-F1
#
_cell.length_a   1.000
_cell.length_b   1.000
_cell.length_c   1.000
_cell.angle_alpha   90.00
_cell.angle_beta   90.00
_cell.angle_gamma   90.00
#
_symmetry.space_group_name_H-M   'P 1'
#
loop_
_entity.id
_entity.type
_entity.pdbx_description
1 polymer ?
#
loop_
_entity_poly.entity_id
_entity_poly.type
_entity_poly.pdbx_seq_one_letter_code
_entity_poly.pdbx_strand_id
1 'polypeptide(L)'
;TLTILGVAFFAQWSLISNITSTLIIFFSHPIRIGDSLTIMEKDYEIEGVLNDIGIFFVTIKTKDDRKITMPSNIFLQKMIKK
;
A
#
# COMPACT_ATOMS: atom_id res chain seq x y z
N THR A 1 -24.76 -24.69 6.37
CA THR A 1 -23.78 -24.20 7.35
C THR A 1 -22.38 -24.02 6.76
N LEU A 2 -21.84 -24.99 6.00
CA LEU A 2 -20.51 -24.88 5.38
C LEU A 2 -20.33 -23.67 4.44
N THR A 3 -21.39 -23.31 3.70
CA THR A 3 -21.42 -22.14 2.79
C THR A 3 -21.20 -20.81 3.53
N ILE A 4 -21.74 -20.67 4.75
CA ILE A 4 -21.61 -19.44 5.55
C ILE A 4 -20.16 -19.32 6.06
N LEU A 5 -19.54 -20.44 6.44
CA LEU A 5 -18.13 -20.48 6.81
C LEU A 5 -17.24 -20.06 5.63
N GLY A 6 -17.52 -20.57 4.43
CA GLY A 6 -16.79 -20.19 3.21
C GLY A 6 -16.88 -18.70 2.87
N VAL A 7 -18.06 -18.10 3.02
CA VAL A 7 -18.26 -16.65 2.78
C VAL A 7 -17.59 -15.80 3.86
N ALA A 8 -17.61 -16.24 5.13
CA ALA A 8 -16.93 -15.55 6.22
C ALA A 8 -15.40 -15.50 6.02
N PHE A 9 -14.78 -16.60 5.56
CA PHE A 9 -13.35 -16.63 5.23
C PHE A 9 -12.99 -15.74 4.03
N PHE A 10 -13.89 -15.63 3.04
CA PHE A 10 -13.69 -14.75 1.89
C PHE A 10 -13.72 -13.26 2.25
N ALA A 11 -14.57 -12.87 3.22
CA ALA A 11 -14.66 -11.48 3.68
C ALA A 11 -13.37 -11.00 4.38
N GLN A 12 -12.63 -11.91 5.02
CA GLN A 12 -11.37 -11.60 5.71
C GLN A 12 -10.18 -11.39 4.75
N TRP A 13 -10.32 -11.77 3.47
CA TRP A 13 -9.23 -11.75 2.49
C TRP A 13 -8.59 -10.36 2.33
N SER A 14 -9.39 -9.31 2.34
CA SER A 14 -8.91 -7.93 2.20
C SER A 14 -7.96 -7.52 3.33
N LEU A 15 -8.17 -8.06 4.54
CA LEU A 15 -7.29 -7.80 5.69
C LEU A 15 -5.95 -8.54 5.52
N ILE A 16 -6.03 -9.82 5.14
CA ILE A 16 -4.87 -10.67 4.91
C ILE A 16 -4.02 -10.12 3.77
N SER A 17 -4.64 -9.67 2.68
CA SER A 17 -3.95 -9.04 1.55
C SER A 17 -3.16 -7.80 1.98
N ASN A 18 -3.72 -6.95 2.84
CA ASN A 18 -2.99 -5.78 3.33
C ASN A 18 -1.79 -6.16 4.20
N ILE A 19 -1.94 -7.13 5.11
CA ILE A 19 -0.84 -7.61 5.96
C ILE A 19 0.29 -8.20 5.11
N THR A 20 -0.05 -9.09 4.18
CA THR A 20 0.92 -9.71 3.27
C THR A 20 1.62 -8.67 2.41
N SER A 21 0.88 -7.68 1.88
CA SER A 21 1.48 -6.58 1.12
C SER A 21 2.45 -5.75 1.95
N THR A 22 2.12 -5.42 3.20
CA THR A 22 3.04 -4.70 4.10
C THR A 22 4.33 -5.50 4.35
N LEU A 23 4.24 -6.81 4.55
CA LEU A 23 5.43 -7.67 4.71
C LEU A 23 6.31 -7.66 3.45
N ILE A 24 5.70 -7.71 2.25
CA ILE A 24 6.44 -7.64 0.99
C ILE A 24 7.13 -6.28 0.85
N ILE A 25 6.46 -5.18 1.19
CA ILE A 25 7.05 -3.84 1.18
C ILE A 25 8.27 -3.79 2.10
N PHE A 26 8.14 -4.34 3.32
CA PHE A 26 9.18 -4.25 4.35
C PHE A 26 10.41 -5.12 4.07
N PHE A 27 10.22 -6.34 3.54
CA PHE A 27 11.30 -7.31 3.34
C PHE A 27 11.80 -7.41 1.90
N SER A 28 10.92 -7.30 0.92
CA SER A 28 11.23 -7.60 -0.49
C SER A 28 11.27 -6.36 -1.37
N HIS A 29 10.72 -5.23 -0.92
CA HIS A 29 10.66 -4.01 -1.70
C HIS A 29 11.80 -3.07 -1.28
N PRO A 30 12.54 -2.46 -2.22
CA PRO A 30 13.69 -1.62 -1.91
C PRO A 30 13.31 -0.23 -1.36
N ILE A 31 12.03 0.00 -1.03
CA ILE A 31 11.49 1.29 -0.58
C ILE A 31 11.54 1.35 0.94
N ARG A 32 12.19 2.38 1.47
CA ARG A 32 12.28 2.65 2.91
C ARG A 32 11.55 3.93 3.28
N ILE A 33 11.19 4.06 4.56
CA ILE A 33 10.67 5.31 5.10
C ILE A 33 11.70 6.43 4.86
N GLY A 34 11.26 7.52 4.24
CA GLY A 34 12.11 8.63 3.80
C GLY A 34 12.58 8.57 2.35
N ASP A 35 12.33 7.48 1.61
CA ASP A 35 12.63 7.43 0.17
C ASP A 35 11.61 8.26 -0.63
N SER A 36 12.12 9.01 -1.61
CA SER A 36 11.31 9.63 -2.65
C SER A 36 10.84 8.58 -3.65
N LEU A 37 9.55 8.63 -3.98
CA LEU A 37 8.90 7.72 -4.89
C LEU A 37 7.88 8.47 -5.75
N THR A 38 7.78 8.05 -7.01
CA THR A 38 6.79 8.56 -7.96
C THR A 38 5.77 7.47 -8.24
N ILE A 39 4.52 7.71 -7.84
CA ILE A 39 3.38 6.85 -8.18
C ILE A 39 2.88 7.25 -9.56
N MET A 40 2.98 6.34 -10.52
CA MET A 40 2.39 6.54 -11.84
C MET A 40 0.95 6.05 -11.82
N GLU A 41 0.00 6.97 -11.89
CA GLU A 41 -1.40 6.68 -12.19
C GLU A 41 -1.65 7.00 -13.67
N LYS A 42 -2.61 6.32 -14.31
CA LYS A 42 -2.80 6.31 -15.79
C LYS A 42 -2.78 7.70 -16.45
N ASP A 43 -3.15 8.74 -15.71
CA ASP A 43 -3.26 10.11 -16.19
C ASP A 43 -2.47 11.13 -15.33
N TYR A 44 -1.84 10.71 -14.23
CA TYR A 44 -1.14 11.59 -13.28
C TYR A 44 0.05 10.91 -12.60
N GLU A 45 1.20 11.59 -12.56
CA GLU A 45 2.35 11.19 -11.76
C GLU A 45 2.32 11.94 -10.42
N ILE A 46 2.22 11.20 -9.32
CA ILE A 46 2.25 11.77 -7.97
C ILE A 46 3.64 11.52 -7.37
N GLU A 47 4.43 12.59 -7.25
CA GLU A 47 5.73 12.55 -6.58
C GLU A 47 5.57 12.81 -5.08
N GLY A 48 6.14 11.93 -4.26
CA GLY A 48 6.12 12.08 -2.82
C GLY A 48 7.24 11.32 -2.11
N VAL A 49 7.30 11.49 -0.81
CA VAL A 49 8.22 10.81 0.08
C VAL A 49 7.43 9.87 0.97
N LEU A 50 7.93 8.65 1.15
CA LEU A 50 7.33 7.71 2.07
C LEU A 50 7.47 8.23 3.51
N ASN A 51 6.35 8.56 4.16
CA ASN A 51 6.38 9.11 5.51
C ASN A 51 6.26 8.02 6.58
N ASP A 52 5.37 7.04 6.37
CA ASP A 52 5.16 5.95 7.32
C ASP A 52 4.58 4.71 6.62
N ILE A 53 4.90 3.52 7.16
CA ILE A 53 4.39 2.23 6.70
C ILE A 53 3.68 1.55 7.88
N GLY A 54 2.35 1.62 7.90
CA GLY A 54 1.53 0.87 8.82
C GLY A 54 1.21 -0.54 8.30
N ILE A 55 0.68 -1.39 9.19
CA ILE A 55 0.29 -2.78 8.87
C ILE A 55 -0.77 -2.86 7.76
N PHE A 56 -1.66 -1.87 7.69
CA PHE A 56 -2.77 -1.84 6.74
C PHE A 56 -2.71 -0.67 5.75
N PHE A 57 -2.01 0.40 6.13
CA PHE A 57 -2.00 1.66 5.40
C PHE A 57 -0.58 2.18 5.26
N VAL A 58 -0.30 2.74 4.09
CA VAL A 58 0.94 3.45 3.79
C VAL A 58 0.62 4.94 3.69
N THR A 59 1.40 5.77 4.36
CA THR A 59 1.27 7.22 4.31
C THR A 59 2.42 7.83 3.53
N ILE A 60 2.06 8.60 2.51
CA ILE A 60 2.98 9.26 1.59
C ILE A 60 2.76 10.76 1.73
N LYS A 61 3.86 11.50 1.75
CA LYS A 61 3.85 12.96 1.81
C LYS A 61 4.25 13.51 0.45
N THR A 62 3.37 14.20 -0.25
CA THR A 62 3.69 14.81 -1.55
C THR A 62 4.53 16.08 -1.36
N LYS A 63 5.15 16.56 -2.46
CA LYS A 63 5.90 17.83 -2.47
C LYS A 63 5.06 19.05 -2.06
N ASP A 64 3.74 18.99 -2.30
CA ASP A 64 2.78 20.03 -1.90
C ASP A 64 2.40 19.98 -0.40
N ASP A 65 3.18 19.28 0.43
CA ASP A 65 2.93 19.06 1.86
C ASP A 65 1.62 18.30 2.17
N ARG A 66 0.99 17.68 1.17
CA ARG A 66 -0.23 16.89 1.36
C ARG A 66 0.12 15.48 1.81
N LYS A 67 -0.66 14.95 2.76
CA LYS A 67 -0.55 13.56 3.22
C LYS A 67 -1.58 12.70 2.52
N ILE A 68 -1.12 11.70 1.79
CA ILE A 68 -1.95 10.70 1.13
C ILE A 68 -1.82 9.40 1.91
N THR A 69 -2.93 8.86 2.38
CA THR A 69 -2.95 7.56 3.05
C THR A 69 -3.69 6.58 2.16
N MET A 70 -3.06 5.46 1.85
CA MET A 70 -3.64 4.43 1.01
C MET A 70 -3.41 3.03 1.58
N PRO A 71 -4.30 2.06 1.29
CA PRO A 71 -4.11 0.68 1.68
C PRO A 71 -2.80 0.10 1.12
N SER A 72 -2.08 -0.68 1.94
CA SER A 72 -0.79 -1.27 1.53
C SER A 72 -0.95 -2.18 0.30
N ASN A 73 -2.09 -2.85 0.15
CA ASN A 73 -2.37 -3.69 -1.01
C ASN A 73 -2.52 -2.89 -2.32
N ILE A 74 -3.08 -1.68 -2.26
CA ILE A 74 -3.21 -0.80 -3.42
C ILE A 74 -1.84 -0.22 -3.75
N PHE A 75 -1.08 0.21 -2.74
CA PHE A 75 0.27 0.73 -2.92
C PHE A 75 1.18 -0.26 -3.64
N LEU A 76 1.15 -1.53 -3.25
CA LEU A 76 1.97 -2.58 -3.88
C LEU A 76 1.53 -2.92 -5.31
N GLN A 77 0.27 -2.67 -5.66
CA GLN A 77 -0.24 -2.84 -7.02
C GLN A 77 0.08 -1.63 -7.93
N LYS A 78 0.42 -0.48 -7.36
CA LYS A 78 0.83 0.70 -8.11
C LYS A 78 2.25 0.52 -8.64
N MET A 79 2.51 0.99 -9.85
CA MET A 79 3.87 1.06 -10.38
C MET A 79 4.60 2.23 -9.73
N ILE A 80 5.65 1.93 -8.98
CA ILE A 80 6.48 2.91 -8.28
C ILE A 80 7.81 3.05 -9.02
N LYS A 81 8.19 4.29 -9.34
CA LYS A 81 9.48 4.61 -9.93
C LYS A 81 10.33 5.34 -8.90
N LYS A 82 11.61 4.97 -8.81
CA LYS A 82 12.63 5.63 -8.00
C LYS A 82 13.38 6.67 -8.83
#